data_AF-A0A937UK36-F1
#
_entry.id   AF-A0A937UK36-F1
#
_cell.length_a   1.000
_cell.length_b   1.000
_cell.length_c   1.000
_cell.angle_alpha   90.00
_cell.angle_beta   90.00
_cell.angle_gamma   90.00
#
_symmetry.space_group_name_H-M   'P 1'
#
loop_
_entity.id
_entity.type
_entity.pdbx_description
1 polymer ?
#
loop_
_entity_poly.entity_id
_entity_poly.type
_entity_poly.pdbx_seq_one_letter_code
_entity_poly.pdbx_strand_id
1 'polypeptide(L)'
;MIGFPPVTREVEVVHGYGKNKYTEKVFTILVGVPDLLTCDWFNPEGSKANTAKKDYEPIPLNAVVVKTWDNKTPPLEKQVVFVTNINVKDPFVTFDRYDDRSLMENKLFREVKQNWHFEHPAKKTREGIYIQTYMTMGMKALTTAFLKWQEEQLQLEALGKHSTWQMYRRKLKVLNRNKLIVFVAQHFGIFPSHEVFMLANVPVHDIAKELNITRDQVYEKYTKQPLAENS
;
A
#
# COMPACT_ATOMS: atom_id res chain seq x y z
N MET A 1 -29.57 28.35 -11.11
CA MET A 1 -28.71 27.42 -10.35
C MET A 1 -27.51 28.22 -9.87
N ILE A 2 -27.43 28.51 -8.57
CA ILE A 2 -26.31 29.26 -7.99
C ILE A 2 -25.27 28.20 -7.60
N GLY A 3 -24.16 28.14 -8.32
CA GLY A 3 -23.02 27.30 -7.91
C GLY A 3 -22.42 27.82 -6.60
N PHE A 4 -21.74 26.94 -5.88
CA PHE A 4 -20.90 27.36 -4.76
C PHE A 4 -19.78 28.30 -5.27
N PRO A 5 -19.23 29.15 -4.40
CA PRO A 5 -18.09 29.97 -4.77
C PRO A 5 -16.92 29.08 -5.25
N PRO A 6 -16.11 29.56 -6.21
CA PRO A 6 -14.94 28.81 -6.66
C PRO A 6 -13.98 28.50 -5.50
N VAL A 7 -13.46 27.27 -5.49
CA VAL A 7 -12.46 26.81 -4.52
C VAL A 7 -11.16 26.56 -5.27
N THR A 8 -10.03 26.99 -4.68
CA THR A 8 -8.70 26.89 -5.28
C THR A 8 -7.79 26.00 -4.44
N ARG A 9 -7.02 25.14 -5.11
CA ARG A 9 -5.93 24.36 -4.51
C ARG A 9 -4.62 24.70 -5.22
N GLU A 10 -3.60 25.02 -4.44
CA GLU A 10 -2.23 25.18 -4.89
C GLU A 10 -1.43 23.92 -4.55
N VAL A 11 -0.67 23.41 -5.51
CA VAL A 11 0.22 22.25 -5.33
C VAL A 11 1.58 22.57 -5.95
N GLU A 12 2.65 22.16 -5.28
CA GLU A 12 4.00 22.18 -5.87
C GLU A 12 4.26 20.86 -6.60
N VAL A 13 4.47 20.94 -7.91
CA VAL A 13 4.79 19.79 -8.76
C VAL A 13 6.25 19.85 -9.15
N VAL A 14 6.93 18.73 -8.97
CA VAL A 14 8.35 18.59 -9.32
C VAL A 14 8.47 17.95 -10.69
N HIS A 15 9.20 18.61 -11.58
CA HIS A 15 9.48 18.15 -12.94
C HIS A 15 10.95 17.75 -13.10
N GLY A 16 11.20 16.74 -13.95
CA GLY A 16 12.55 16.30 -14.31
C GLY A 16 13.27 15.48 -13.24
N TYR A 17 14.52 15.13 -13.53
CA TYR A 17 15.41 14.38 -12.63
C TYR A 17 16.84 14.96 -12.67
N GLY A 18 17.56 14.83 -11.56
CA GLY A 18 18.96 15.28 -11.45
C GLY A 18 19.11 16.79 -11.62
N LYS A 19 20.03 17.21 -12.50
CA LYS A 19 20.36 18.63 -12.74
C LYS A 19 19.25 19.44 -13.41
N ASN A 20 18.30 18.76 -14.07
CA ASN A 20 17.16 19.40 -14.75
C ASN A 20 15.89 19.38 -13.88
N LYS A 21 16.04 19.15 -12.57
CA LYS A 21 14.91 19.16 -11.63
C LYS A 21 14.49 20.59 -11.36
N TYR A 22 13.22 20.92 -11.60
CA TYR A 22 12.62 22.19 -11.21
C TYR A 22 11.25 21.97 -10.57
N THR A 23 10.81 22.95 -9.80
CA THR A 23 9.52 22.91 -9.09
C THR A 23 8.62 23.99 -9.69
N GLU A 24 7.39 23.63 -10.04
CA GLU A 24 6.35 24.53 -10.52
C GLU A 24 5.20 24.57 -9.52
N LYS A 25 4.71 25.78 -9.22
CA LYS A 25 3.46 25.96 -8.46
C LYS A 25 2.30 25.92 -9.44
N VAL A 26 1.39 24.97 -9.24
CA VAL A 26 0.20 24.80 -10.09
C VAL A 26 -1.07 25.05 -9.29
N PHE A 27 -2.02 25.72 -9.93
CA PHE A 27 -3.31 26.06 -9.36
C PHE A 27 -4.43 25.33 -10.09
N THR A 28 -5.33 24.73 -9.30
CA THR A 28 -6.57 24.13 -9.79
C THR A 28 -7.76 24.85 -9.13
N ILE A 29 -8.74 25.25 -9.94
CA ILE A 29 -9.92 26.01 -9.53
C ILE A 29 -11.18 25.24 -9.94
N LEU A 30 -12.01 24.93 -8.96
CA LEU A 30 -13.22 24.11 -9.12
C LEU A 30 -14.46 24.86 -8.63
N VAL A 31 -15.61 24.54 -9.21
CA VAL A 31 -16.92 25.06 -8.79
C VAL A 31 -17.87 23.88 -8.60
N GLY A 32 -18.44 23.76 -7.39
CA GLY A 32 -19.52 22.82 -7.12
C GLY A 32 -20.87 23.39 -7.57
N VAL A 33 -21.66 22.61 -8.29
CA VAL A 33 -23.01 22.96 -8.73
C VAL A 33 -23.97 21.91 -8.18
N PRO A 34 -24.73 22.21 -7.12
CA PRO A 34 -25.69 21.27 -6.57
C PRO A 34 -27.01 21.25 -7.35
N ASP A 35 -27.79 20.20 -7.14
CA ASP A 35 -29.21 20.11 -7.50
C ASP A 35 -29.52 20.32 -9.00
N LEU A 36 -28.73 19.69 -9.86
CA LEU A 36 -29.01 19.49 -11.28
C LEU A 36 -30.22 18.56 -11.44
N LEU A 37 -31.35 19.15 -11.83
CA LEU A 37 -32.60 18.44 -12.11
C LEU A 37 -32.78 18.08 -13.59
N THR A 38 -31.82 18.43 -14.46
CA THR A 38 -31.92 18.29 -15.92
C THR A 38 -31.47 16.93 -16.44
N CYS A 39 -31.11 16.01 -15.55
CA CYS A 39 -30.55 14.70 -15.89
C CYS A 39 -31.62 13.61 -15.84
N ASP A 40 -32.68 13.75 -16.64
CA ASP A 40 -33.86 12.87 -16.58
C ASP A 40 -33.55 11.39 -16.90
N TRP A 41 -32.42 11.13 -17.57
CA TRP A 41 -31.89 9.78 -17.82
C TRP A 41 -31.36 9.08 -16.55
N PHE A 42 -31.11 9.82 -15.47
CA PHE A 42 -30.64 9.30 -14.21
C PHE A 42 -31.83 8.96 -13.31
N ASN A 43 -32.39 7.76 -13.53
CA ASN A 43 -33.51 7.24 -12.76
C ASN A 43 -33.44 5.69 -12.71
N PRO A 44 -34.20 5.01 -11.81
CA PRO A 44 -34.15 3.56 -11.66
C PRO A 44 -34.59 2.78 -12.91
N GLU A 45 -35.47 3.34 -13.72
CA GLU A 45 -35.95 2.76 -14.98
C GLU A 45 -35.04 3.09 -16.18
N GLY A 46 -33.99 3.89 -15.96
CA GLY A 46 -33.06 4.38 -16.95
C GLY A 46 -33.75 5.10 -18.12
N SER A 47 -33.29 4.84 -19.35
CA SER A 47 -33.82 5.46 -20.56
C SER A 47 -35.26 5.04 -20.92
N LYS A 48 -35.88 4.12 -20.17
CA LYS A 48 -37.25 3.67 -20.40
C LYS A 48 -38.29 4.50 -19.64
N ALA A 49 -37.86 5.34 -18.71
CA ALA A 49 -38.75 6.22 -17.95
C ALA A 49 -39.47 7.19 -18.87
N ASN A 50 -40.77 7.39 -18.63
CA ASN A 50 -41.52 8.46 -19.27
C ASN A 50 -41.36 9.75 -18.46
N THR A 51 -40.29 10.50 -18.75
CA THR A 51 -39.89 11.72 -18.04
C THR A 51 -40.80 12.91 -18.34
N ALA A 52 -41.68 12.80 -19.36
CA ALA A 52 -42.66 13.83 -19.72
C ALA A 52 -43.97 13.74 -18.92
N LYS A 53 -44.10 12.77 -18.00
CA LYS A 53 -45.26 12.64 -17.12
C LYS A 53 -45.33 13.80 -16.12
N LYS A 54 -46.56 14.24 -15.78
CA LYS A 54 -46.79 15.36 -14.84
C LYS A 54 -46.36 15.05 -13.40
N ASP A 55 -46.35 13.78 -13.04
CA ASP A 55 -45.97 13.26 -11.72
C ASP A 55 -44.52 12.73 -11.68
N TYR A 56 -43.71 13.01 -12.71
CA TYR A 56 -42.30 12.62 -12.71
C TYR A 56 -41.49 13.49 -11.73
N GLU A 57 -40.85 12.83 -10.76
CA GLU A 57 -39.91 13.46 -9.83
C GLU A 57 -38.46 13.19 -10.26
N PRO A 58 -37.71 14.20 -10.73
CA PRO A 58 -36.31 14.03 -11.12
C PRO A 58 -35.43 13.78 -9.90
N ILE A 59 -34.43 12.89 -10.05
CA ILE A 59 -33.41 12.67 -9.03
C ILE A 59 -32.33 13.75 -9.19
N PRO A 60 -32.10 14.60 -8.16
CA PRO A 60 -31.09 15.64 -8.25
C PRO A 60 -29.70 15.01 -8.34
N LEU A 61 -28.91 15.49 -9.30
CA LEU A 61 -27.49 15.24 -9.39
C LEU A 61 -26.71 16.50 -9.02
N ASN A 62 -25.43 16.35 -8.76
CA ASN A 62 -24.51 17.44 -8.56
C ASN A 62 -23.46 17.42 -9.67
N ALA A 63 -22.76 18.53 -9.85
CA ALA A 63 -21.59 18.58 -10.70
C ALA A 63 -20.42 19.33 -10.08
N VAL A 64 -19.23 18.96 -10.50
CA VAL A 64 -18.00 19.73 -10.30
C VAL A 64 -17.52 20.22 -11.65
N VAL A 65 -17.47 21.54 -11.81
CA VAL A 65 -16.99 22.20 -13.01
C VAL A 65 -15.55 22.64 -12.81
N VAL A 66 -14.67 22.20 -13.70
CA VAL A 66 -13.27 22.61 -13.70
C VAL A 66 -13.15 23.95 -14.43
N LYS A 67 -12.71 24.98 -13.71
CA LYS A 67 -12.43 26.31 -14.29
C LYS A 67 -10.98 26.42 -14.72
N THR A 68 -10.07 25.92 -13.89
CA THR A 68 -8.64 25.86 -14.20
C THR A 68 -8.09 24.56 -13.65
N TRP A 69 -7.26 23.89 -14.42
CA TRP A 69 -6.57 22.65 -14.04
C TRP A 69 -5.10 22.82 -14.33
N ASP A 70 -4.27 22.76 -13.29
CA ASP A 70 -2.82 22.87 -13.36
C ASP A 70 -2.38 24.06 -14.24
N ASN A 71 -2.82 25.26 -13.87
CA ASN A 71 -2.59 26.52 -14.59
C ASN A 71 -3.22 26.62 -16.00
N LYS A 72 -3.93 25.59 -16.47
CA LYS A 72 -4.58 25.57 -17.78
C LYS A 72 -6.08 25.76 -17.65
N THR A 73 -6.60 26.75 -18.35
CA THR A 73 -8.05 26.95 -18.48
C THR A 73 -8.52 26.22 -19.73
N PRO A 74 -9.35 25.16 -19.60
CA PRO A 74 -9.88 24.48 -20.78
C PRO A 74 -10.78 25.43 -21.59
N PRO A 75 -10.71 25.39 -22.94
CA PRO A 75 -11.63 26.15 -23.77
C PRO A 75 -13.06 25.69 -23.53
N LEU A 76 -14.04 26.55 -23.82
CA LEU A 76 -15.45 26.31 -23.51
C LEU A 76 -15.97 24.94 -24.01
N GLU A 77 -15.55 24.54 -25.22
CA GLU A 77 -15.93 23.28 -25.85
C GLU A 77 -15.34 22.03 -25.18
N LYS A 78 -14.28 22.20 -24.39
CA LYS A 78 -13.58 21.12 -23.68
C LYS A 78 -13.65 21.29 -22.17
N GLN A 79 -14.63 22.06 -21.69
CA GLN A 79 -14.81 22.27 -20.27
C GLN A 79 -15.10 20.93 -19.59
N VAL A 80 -14.29 20.60 -18.59
CA VAL A 80 -14.40 19.34 -17.86
C VAL A 80 -15.47 19.51 -16.78
N VAL A 81 -16.47 18.65 -16.82
CA VAL A 81 -17.57 18.61 -15.84
C VAL A 81 -17.72 17.18 -15.35
N PHE A 82 -17.62 17.00 -14.03
CA PHE A 82 -17.87 15.73 -13.37
C PHE A 82 -19.29 15.73 -12.81
N VAL A 83 -20.15 14.84 -13.33
CA VAL A 83 -21.49 14.63 -12.79
C VAL A 83 -21.42 13.58 -11.68
N THR A 84 -22.02 13.86 -10.53
CA THR A 84 -21.91 13.02 -9.33
C THR A 84 -23.17 13.07 -8.48
N ASN A 85 -23.43 12.02 -7.72
CA ASN A 85 -24.42 11.99 -6.64
C ASN A 85 -23.81 12.35 -5.27
N ILE A 86 -22.51 12.62 -5.20
CA ILE A 86 -21.80 13.02 -3.99
C ILE A 86 -22.05 14.51 -3.73
N ASN A 87 -22.01 14.92 -2.46
CA ASN A 87 -22.08 16.33 -2.08
C ASN A 87 -20.91 17.13 -2.68
N VAL A 88 -21.20 18.31 -3.26
CA VAL A 88 -20.21 19.17 -3.94
C VAL A 88 -19.86 20.45 -3.16
N LYS A 89 -20.16 20.49 -1.86
CA LYS A 89 -19.66 21.55 -0.95
C LYS A 89 -18.13 21.61 -0.96
N ASP A 90 -17.48 20.44 -0.99
CA ASP A 90 -16.06 20.31 -1.26
C ASP A 90 -15.87 19.63 -2.63
N PRO A 91 -15.67 20.40 -3.72
CA PRO A 91 -15.54 19.85 -5.05
C PRO A 91 -14.26 19.02 -5.25
N PHE A 92 -13.24 19.19 -4.40
CA PHE A 92 -11.98 18.44 -4.52
C PHE A 92 -12.16 16.96 -4.17
N VAL A 93 -13.12 16.60 -3.30
CA VAL A 93 -13.43 15.20 -3.00
C VAL A 93 -13.85 14.43 -4.25
N THR A 94 -14.74 15.01 -5.07
CA THR A 94 -15.17 14.40 -6.33
C THR A 94 -14.06 14.42 -7.37
N PHE A 95 -13.32 15.53 -7.46
CA PHE A 95 -12.22 15.69 -8.40
C PHE A 95 -11.12 14.65 -8.16
N ASP A 96 -10.61 14.54 -6.93
CA ASP A 96 -9.54 13.61 -6.57
C ASP A 96 -10.00 12.15 -6.70
N ARG A 97 -11.27 11.86 -6.41
CA ARG A 97 -11.83 10.52 -6.65
C ARG A 97 -11.92 10.17 -8.13
N TYR A 98 -12.01 11.16 -9.01
CA TYR A 98 -11.96 10.91 -10.45
C TYR A 98 -10.55 10.55 -10.92
N ASP A 99 -9.48 11.00 -10.24
CA ASP A 99 -8.11 10.59 -10.55
C ASP A 99 -7.91 9.07 -10.40
N ASP A 100 -8.66 8.40 -9.52
CA ASP A 100 -8.65 6.93 -9.40
C ASP A 100 -9.02 6.23 -10.71
N ARG A 101 -9.74 6.89 -11.62
CA ARG A 101 -10.02 6.35 -12.96
C ARG A 101 -8.74 6.12 -13.75
N SER A 102 -7.79 7.05 -13.66
CA SER A 102 -6.48 6.93 -14.33
C SER A 102 -5.68 5.74 -13.78
N LEU A 103 -5.82 5.44 -12.49
CA LEU A 103 -5.23 4.27 -11.85
C LEU A 103 -5.81 2.98 -12.44
N MET A 104 -7.13 2.91 -12.61
CA MET A 104 -7.78 1.74 -13.22
C MET A 104 -7.29 1.53 -14.66
N GLU A 105 -7.21 2.58 -15.47
CA GLU A 105 -6.76 2.45 -16.85
C GLU A 105 -5.29 2.01 -16.95
N ASN A 106 -4.41 2.68 -16.20
CA ASN A 106 -2.97 2.46 -16.32
C ASN A 106 -2.46 1.22 -15.56
N LYS A 107 -3.03 0.90 -14.39
CA LYS A 107 -2.58 -0.20 -13.53
C LYS A 107 -3.41 -1.47 -13.67
N LEU A 108 -4.68 -1.38 -14.06
CA LEU A 108 -5.50 -2.57 -14.31
C LEU A 108 -5.54 -2.88 -15.81
N PHE A 109 -6.16 -2.03 -16.64
CA PHE A 109 -6.43 -2.40 -18.02
C PHE A 109 -5.17 -2.54 -18.87
N ARG A 110 -4.27 -1.57 -18.83
CA ARG A 110 -3.03 -1.63 -19.60
C ARG A 110 -2.18 -2.83 -19.20
N GLU A 111 -2.03 -3.06 -17.89
CA GLU A 111 -1.23 -4.16 -17.37
C GLU A 111 -1.84 -5.52 -17.72
N VAL A 112 -3.15 -5.69 -17.53
CA VAL A 112 -3.83 -6.95 -17.83
C VAL A 112 -3.77 -7.28 -19.33
N LYS A 113 -3.91 -6.29 -20.21
CA LYS A 113 -3.76 -6.47 -21.65
C LYS A 113 -2.34 -6.85 -22.05
N GLN A 114 -1.35 -6.09 -21.58
CA GLN A 114 0.04 -6.21 -22.03
C GLN A 114 0.80 -7.36 -21.34
N ASN A 115 0.71 -7.45 -20.01
CA ASN A 115 1.54 -8.36 -19.21
C ASN A 115 0.83 -9.67 -18.86
N TRP A 116 -0.50 -9.68 -18.90
CA TRP A 116 -1.30 -10.87 -18.58
C TRP A 116 -2.01 -11.48 -19.79
N HIS A 117 -1.62 -11.04 -21.00
CA HIS A 117 -2.10 -11.56 -22.29
C HIS A 117 -3.63 -11.69 -22.38
N PHE A 118 -4.35 -10.75 -21.76
CA PHE A 118 -5.81 -10.80 -21.68
C PHE A 118 -6.49 -10.77 -23.06
N GLU A 119 -5.85 -10.15 -24.05
CA GLU A 119 -6.35 -10.07 -25.43
C GLU A 119 -6.08 -11.35 -26.25
N HIS A 120 -5.38 -12.33 -25.69
CA HIS A 120 -5.01 -13.58 -26.36
C HIS A 120 -5.58 -14.79 -25.63
N PRO A 121 -6.89 -15.06 -25.77
CA PRO A 121 -7.48 -16.16 -25.07
C PRO A 121 -7.07 -17.53 -25.61
N ALA A 122 -6.76 -18.46 -24.70
CA ALA A 122 -6.34 -19.82 -25.07
C ALA A 122 -7.40 -20.56 -25.90
N LYS A 123 -8.68 -20.29 -25.65
CA LYS A 123 -9.80 -20.72 -26.48
C LYS A 123 -10.71 -19.53 -26.80
N LYS A 124 -10.95 -19.29 -28.10
CA LYS A 124 -11.85 -18.24 -28.60
C LYS A 124 -13.33 -18.66 -28.58
N THR A 125 -13.74 -19.42 -27.55
CA THR A 125 -15.15 -19.71 -27.27
C THR A 125 -15.64 -18.81 -26.16
N ARG A 126 -16.96 -18.65 -26.03
CA ARG A 126 -17.57 -17.81 -24.97
C ARG A 126 -17.11 -18.24 -23.57
N GLU A 127 -17.12 -19.54 -23.31
CA GLU A 127 -16.73 -20.15 -22.04
C GLU A 127 -15.22 -19.99 -21.79
N GLY A 128 -14.40 -20.16 -22.84
CA GLY A 128 -12.95 -19.96 -22.76
C GLY A 128 -12.58 -18.53 -22.39
N ILE A 129 -13.26 -17.55 -22.98
CA ILE A 129 -13.09 -16.13 -22.65
C ILE A 129 -13.54 -15.85 -21.21
N TYR A 130 -14.65 -16.43 -20.75
CA TYR A 130 -15.10 -16.26 -19.36
C TYR A 130 -14.10 -16.80 -18.36
N ILE A 131 -13.63 -18.04 -18.53
CA ILE A 131 -12.66 -18.65 -17.62
C ILE A 131 -11.39 -17.81 -17.58
N GLN A 132 -10.85 -17.42 -18.73
CA GLN A 132 -9.65 -16.58 -18.77
C GLN A 132 -9.88 -15.23 -18.09
N THR A 133 -11.03 -14.60 -18.32
CA THR A 133 -11.34 -13.30 -17.71
C THR A 133 -11.31 -13.38 -16.19
N TYR A 134 -12.04 -14.34 -15.62
CA TYR A 134 -12.10 -14.51 -14.16
C TYR A 134 -10.74 -14.91 -13.58
N MET A 135 -10.04 -15.86 -14.21
CA MET A 135 -8.74 -16.33 -13.72
C MET A 135 -7.69 -15.23 -13.76
N THR A 136 -7.58 -14.49 -14.88
CA THR A 136 -6.61 -13.40 -15.01
C THR A 136 -6.91 -12.26 -14.04
N MET A 137 -8.18 -11.83 -13.92
CA MET A 137 -8.55 -10.77 -12.98
C MET A 137 -8.33 -11.20 -11.52
N GLY A 138 -8.68 -12.44 -11.17
CA GLY A 138 -8.45 -12.99 -9.82
C GLY A 138 -6.97 -13.08 -9.47
N MET A 139 -6.14 -13.60 -10.38
CA MET A 139 -4.68 -13.66 -10.19
C MET A 139 -4.05 -12.27 -10.09
N LYS A 140 -4.50 -11.31 -10.91
CA LYS A 140 -4.06 -9.92 -10.83
C LYS A 140 -4.38 -9.29 -9.48
N ALA A 141 -5.62 -9.47 -8.99
CA ALA A 141 -6.02 -8.98 -7.68
C ALA A 141 -5.19 -9.60 -6.55
N LEU A 142 -4.99 -10.92 -6.55
CA LEU A 142 -4.19 -11.63 -5.55
C LEU A 142 -2.72 -11.19 -5.55
N THR A 143 -2.11 -11.10 -6.73
CA THR A 143 -0.71 -10.67 -6.85
C THR A 143 -0.52 -9.21 -6.43
N THR A 144 -1.43 -8.32 -6.80
CA THR A 144 -1.39 -6.92 -6.35
C THR A 144 -1.62 -6.79 -4.84
N ALA A 145 -2.54 -7.55 -4.25
CA ALA A 145 -2.74 -7.57 -2.81
C ALA A 145 -1.49 -8.10 -2.07
N PHE A 146 -0.87 -9.15 -2.58
CA PHE A 146 0.37 -9.70 -2.02
C PHE A 146 1.54 -8.72 -2.09
N LEU A 147 1.73 -8.03 -3.23
CA LEU A 147 2.78 -7.02 -3.38
C LEU A 147 2.56 -5.84 -2.43
N LYS A 148 1.33 -5.37 -2.29
CA LYS A 148 1.00 -4.30 -1.34
C LYS A 148 1.28 -4.72 0.10
N TRP A 149 0.86 -5.93 0.48
CA TRP A 149 1.17 -6.50 1.78
C TRP A 149 2.69 -6.58 2.01
N GLN A 150 3.46 -7.04 1.02
CA GLN A 150 4.92 -7.12 1.10
C GLN A 150 5.57 -5.76 1.32
N GLU A 151 5.10 -4.72 0.61
CA GLU A 151 5.57 -3.34 0.79
C GLU A 151 5.28 -2.82 2.21
N GLU A 152 4.06 -3.05 2.72
CA GLU A 152 3.69 -2.72 4.10
C GLU A 152 4.60 -3.44 5.11
N GLN A 153 4.96 -4.71 4.86
CA GLN A 153 5.88 -5.44 5.73
C GLN A 153 7.29 -4.82 5.74
N LEU A 154 7.80 -4.40 4.58
CA LEU A 154 9.10 -3.75 4.46
C LEU A 154 9.11 -2.39 5.17
N GLN A 155 8.04 -1.62 5.05
CA GLN A 155 7.89 -0.35 5.77
C GLN A 155 7.86 -0.56 7.28
N LEU A 156 7.14 -1.58 7.77
CA LEU A 156 7.12 -1.93 9.19
C LEU A 156 8.52 -2.33 9.70
N GLU A 157 9.27 -3.12 8.92
CA GLU A 157 10.64 -3.50 9.25
C GLU A 157 11.57 -2.27 9.31
N ALA A 158 11.48 -1.36 8.34
CA ALA A 158 12.25 -0.11 8.33
C ALA A 158 11.95 0.79 9.53
N LEU A 159 10.69 0.77 10.01
CA LEU A 159 10.26 1.47 11.22
C LEU A 159 10.63 0.72 12.52
N GLY A 160 11.34 -0.41 12.43
CA GLY A 160 11.72 -1.24 13.57
C GLY A 160 10.55 -1.99 14.22
N LYS A 161 9.36 -1.98 13.60
CA LYS A 161 8.17 -2.67 14.09
C LYS A 161 8.19 -4.12 13.62
N HIS A 162 7.74 -5.04 14.48
CA HIS A 162 7.66 -6.46 14.12
C HIS A 162 6.54 -6.68 13.09
N SER A 163 6.91 -7.06 11.87
CA SER A 163 5.99 -7.20 10.74
C SER A 163 5.26 -8.55 10.73
N THR A 164 5.88 -9.67 11.12
CA THR A 164 5.17 -10.97 11.21
C THR A 164 5.78 -11.97 12.20
N TRP A 165 4.97 -12.91 12.71
CA TRP A 165 5.41 -14.01 13.60
C TRP A 165 6.54 -14.88 12.99
N GLN A 166 6.52 -15.12 11.68
CA GLN A 166 7.60 -15.87 11.00
C GLN A 166 8.91 -15.07 10.95
N MET A 167 8.86 -13.76 10.73
CA MET A 167 10.04 -12.90 10.73
C MET A 167 10.60 -12.71 12.15
N TYR A 168 9.72 -12.59 13.15
CA TYR A 168 10.10 -12.66 14.56
C TYR A 168 10.82 -13.97 14.89
N ARG A 169 10.27 -15.13 14.45
CA ARG A 169 10.93 -16.43 14.61
C ARG A 169 12.27 -16.51 13.86
N ARG A 170 12.38 -15.93 12.66
CA ARG A 170 13.65 -15.91 11.91
C ARG A 170 14.70 -15.05 12.60
N LYS A 171 14.32 -13.89 13.14
CA LYS A 171 15.18 -13.04 13.97
C LYS A 171 15.62 -13.77 15.23
N LEU A 172 14.70 -14.45 15.94
CA LEU A 172 15.03 -15.28 17.09
C LEU A 172 15.99 -16.42 16.74
N LYS A 173 15.84 -17.07 15.57
CA LYS A 173 16.77 -18.09 15.10
C LYS A 173 18.16 -17.54 14.82
N VAL A 174 18.26 -16.32 14.28
CA VAL A 174 19.56 -15.66 14.03
C VAL A 174 20.22 -15.25 15.37
N LEU A 175 19.47 -14.59 16.26
CA LEU A 175 19.96 -14.13 17.56
C LEU A 175 20.38 -15.28 18.49
N ASN A 176 19.75 -16.45 18.36
CA ASN A 176 20.07 -17.63 19.16
C ASN A 176 20.86 -18.69 18.39
N ARG A 177 21.36 -18.39 17.17
CA ARG A 177 22.11 -19.36 16.34
C ARG A 177 23.38 -19.86 17.05
N ASN A 178 23.97 -19.02 17.88
CA ASN A 178 25.19 -19.29 18.63
C ASN A 178 24.94 -19.68 20.09
N LYS A 179 23.72 -20.12 20.46
CA LYS A 179 23.42 -20.61 21.80
C LYS A 179 23.12 -22.10 21.77
N LEU A 180 23.65 -22.83 22.75
CA LEU A 180 23.46 -24.25 22.95
C LEU A 180 22.70 -24.47 24.25
N ILE A 181 21.83 -25.48 24.26
CA ILE A 181 21.20 -25.98 25.48
C ILE A 181 22.04 -27.17 25.95
N VAL A 182 22.64 -27.07 27.12
CA VAL A 182 23.48 -28.12 27.72
C VAL A 182 22.68 -28.77 28.84
N PHE A 183 22.55 -30.09 28.78
CA PHE A 183 21.86 -30.89 29.79
C PHE A 183 22.89 -31.65 30.63
N VAL A 184 22.78 -31.55 31.96
CA VAL A 184 23.60 -32.29 32.92
C VAL A 184 22.67 -32.91 33.96
N ALA A 185 22.50 -34.22 33.91
CA ALA A 185 21.53 -34.97 34.73
C ALA A 185 20.13 -34.36 34.65
N GLN A 186 19.60 -33.83 35.76
CA GLN A 186 18.27 -33.21 35.85
C GLN A 186 18.26 -31.70 35.58
N HIS A 187 19.41 -31.11 35.25
CA HIS A 187 19.54 -29.68 35.04
C HIS A 187 19.81 -29.37 33.57
N PHE A 188 19.33 -28.21 33.11
CA PHE A 188 19.66 -27.67 31.80
C PHE A 188 20.07 -26.20 31.93
N GLY A 189 20.93 -25.75 31.03
CA GLY A 189 21.32 -24.34 30.91
C GLY A 189 21.50 -23.94 29.46
N ILE A 190 21.34 -22.65 29.18
CA ILE A 190 21.51 -22.09 27.84
C ILE A 190 22.81 -21.28 27.83
N PHE A 191 23.75 -21.69 27.00
CA PHE A 191 25.09 -21.12 26.95
C PHE A 191 25.47 -20.70 25.53
N PRO A 192 26.24 -19.63 25.34
CA PRO A 192 26.89 -19.37 24.06
C PRO A 192 27.78 -20.55 23.65
N SER A 193 27.76 -20.93 22.37
CA SER A 193 28.47 -22.09 21.84
C SER A 193 29.97 -22.03 22.10
N HIS A 194 30.57 -20.85 21.97
CA HIS A 194 32.00 -20.64 22.23
C HIS A 194 32.39 -20.90 23.69
N GLU A 195 31.55 -20.53 24.66
CA GLU A 195 31.79 -20.80 26.08
C GLU A 195 31.73 -22.30 26.38
N VAL A 196 30.78 -23.02 25.79
CA VAL A 196 30.66 -24.48 25.94
C VAL A 196 31.91 -25.18 25.39
N PHE A 197 32.36 -24.83 24.18
CA PHE A 197 33.54 -25.44 23.59
C PHE A 197 34.82 -25.14 24.40
N MET A 198 34.97 -23.91 24.91
CA MET A 198 36.09 -23.55 25.79
C MET A 198 36.09 -24.36 27.09
N LEU A 199 34.92 -24.53 27.74
CA LEU A 199 34.79 -25.31 28.97
C LEU A 199 34.99 -26.82 28.73
N ALA A 200 34.54 -27.33 27.58
CA ALA A 200 34.72 -28.73 27.17
C ALA A 200 36.14 -29.06 26.66
N ASN A 201 37.05 -28.08 26.66
CA ASN A 201 38.42 -28.22 26.14
C ASN A 201 38.50 -28.62 24.65
N VAL A 202 37.50 -28.25 23.86
CA VAL A 202 37.50 -28.51 22.42
C VAL A 202 38.25 -27.36 21.72
N PRO A 203 39.28 -27.64 20.90
CA PRO A 203 40.00 -26.59 20.20
C PRO A 203 39.09 -25.98 19.14
N VAL A 204 38.83 -24.67 19.25
CA VAL A 204 38.11 -23.91 18.23
C VAL A 204 39.02 -22.79 17.75
N HIS A 205 39.14 -22.65 16.43
CA HIS A 205 40.05 -21.73 15.79
C HIS A 205 39.74 -20.27 16.21
N ASP A 206 40.76 -19.56 16.68
CA ASP A 206 40.81 -18.11 16.93
C ASP A 206 39.77 -17.47 17.87
N ILE A 207 38.85 -18.23 18.45
CA ILE A 207 37.81 -17.71 19.38
C ILE A 207 38.39 -16.94 20.58
N ALA A 208 39.41 -17.50 21.24
CA ALA A 208 40.01 -16.86 22.42
C ALA A 208 40.73 -15.55 22.09
N LYS A 209 41.28 -15.45 20.86
CA LYS A 209 41.97 -14.24 20.38
C LYS A 209 40.96 -13.18 19.89
N GLU A 210 39.93 -13.59 19.17
CA GLU A 210 38.90 -12.69 18.63
C GLU A 210 38.01 -12.09 19.72
N LEU A 211 37.67 -12.88 20.75
CA LEU A 211 36.81 -12.42 21.84
C LEU A 211 37.60 -11.88 23.04
N ASN A 212 38.93 -12.05 23.06
CA ASN A 212 39.81 -11.68 24.16
C ASN A 212 39.35 -12.26 25.52
N ILE A 213 38.91 -13.52 25.51
CA ILE A 213 38.37 -14.24 26.67
C ILE A 213 39.18 -15.52 26.88
N THR A 214 39.52 -15.81 28.15
CA THR A 214 40.17 -17.08 28.54
C THR A 214 39.19 -18.06 29.15
N ARG A 215 39.54 -19.35 29.12
CA ARG A 215 38.75 -20.43 29.74
C ARG A 215 38.48 -20.16 31.23
N ASP A 216 39.49 -19.69 31.95
CA ASP A 216 39.39 -19.42 33.39
C ASP A 216 38.42 -18.27 33.68
N GLN A 217 38.39 -17.23 32.83
CA GLN A 217 37.42 -16.14 32.94
C GLN A 217 35.98 -16.62 32.71
N VAL A 218 35.76 -17.51 31.74
CA VAL A 218 34.45 -18.13 31.51
C VAL A 218 34.05 -19.01 32.70
N TYR A 219 35.00 -19.76 33.26
CA TYR A 219 34.74 -20.60 34.43
C TYR A 219 34.40 -19.75 35.66
N GLU A 220 35.15 -18.66 35.91
CA GLU A 220 34.88 -17.70 36.98
C GLU A 220 33.50 -17.04 36.85
N LYS A 221 33.06 -16.72 35.62
CA LYS A 221 31.73 -16.15 35.36
C LYS A 221 30.60 -17.02 35.89
N TYR A 222 30.76 -18.35 35.83
CA TYR A 222 29.72 -19.30 36.26
C TYR A 222 29.93 -19.86 37.67
N THR A 223 31.09 -19.62 38.28
CA THR A 223 31.41 -20.07 39.65
C THR A 223 31.38 -18.96 40.68
N LYS A 224 31.46 -17.68 40.26
CA LYS A 224 31.15 -16.55 41.14
C LYS A 224 29.65 -16.58 41.47
N GLN A 225 29.34 -17.02 42.69
CA GLN A 225 28.03 -16.82 43.28
C GLN A 225 27.70 -15.31 43.21
N PRO A 226 26.50 -14.90 42.76
CA PRO A 226 26.01 -13.61 43.18
C PRO A 226 25.95 -13.67 44.71
N LEU A 227 26.62 -12.73 45.38
CA LEU A 227 26.34 -12.46 46.79
C LEU A 227 24.82 -12.27 46.87
N ALA A 228 24.16 -13.24 47.49
CA ALA A 228 22.76 -13.09 47.82
C ALA A 228 22.67 -11.85 48.72
N GLU A 229 22.11 -10.76 48.19
CA GLU A 229 21.49 -9.72 49.00
C GLU A 229 20.33 -10.40 49.74
N ASN A 230 20.66 -11.02 50.87
CA ASN A 230 19.67 -11.52 51.81
C ASN A 230 19.23 -10.32 52.66
N SER A 231 17.95 -10.00 52.53
CA SER A 231 17.14 -9.30 53.53
C SER A 231 17.15 -10.02 54.86
#